data_AF-A0A8S3Y7S4-F1
#
_entry.id   AF-A0A8S3Y7S4-F1
#
_cell.length_a   1.000
_cell.length_b   1.000
_cell.length_c   1.000
_cell.angle_alpha   90.00
_cell.angle_beta   90.00
_cell.angle_gamma   90.00
#
_symmetry.space_group_name_H-M   'P 1'
#
loop_
_entity.id
_entity.type
_entity.pdbx_description
1 polymer ?
#
loop_
_entity_poly.entity_id
_entity_poly.type
_entity_poly.pdbx_seq_one_letter_code
_entity_poly.pdbx_strand_id
1 'polypeptide(L)'
;MHDTLFNDFLLIDKSSFTAEHERASEYINYGKEVGADVVVVSFQNIQKVEEHFSITELLLWNTSLTTFYTETIVNFDQDVLFLKRIGNTRAPWEYVQEEFELDKRNDTDPYLGIWVDYKTCKVEIYSTENEYLGFINEANCKEKSTINKMLAWKNGDIKLRINKQSKQGFYLNRDKIPILIQSHLVTLS
;
A
#
# COMPACT_ATOMS: atom_id res chain seq x y z
N MET A 1 -15.70 8.17 5.00
CA MET A 1 -15.00 8.84 3.88
C MET A 1 -14.33 7.79 2.99
N HIS A 2 -15.07 6.75 2.59
CA HIS A 2 -14.64 5.67 1.68
C HIS A 2 -15.54 5.56 0.43
N ASP A 3 -16.62 6.35 0.39
CA ASP A 3 -17.80 6.20 -0.48
C ASP A 3 -17.62 6.73 -1.92
N THR A 4 -16.41 6.73 -2.46
CA THR A 4 -16.18 7.14 -3.86
C THR A 4 -15.27 6.19 -4.63
N LEU A 5 -14.26 5.60 -3.97
CA LEU A 5 -13.30 4.71 -4.64
C LEU A 5 -13.76 3.25 -4.71
N PHE A 6 -14.66 2.83 -3.83
CA PHE A 6 -15.07 1.42 -3.68
C PHE A 6 -16.59 1.23 -3.68
N ASN A 7 -17.33 2.10 -4.37
CA ASN A 7 -18.80 2.07 -4.38
C ASN A 7 -19.39 0.81 -5.01
N ASP A 8 -18.63 0.17 -5.90
CA ASP A 8 -19.04 -1.08 -6.55
C ASP A 8 -18.64 -2.33 -5.74
N PHE A 9 -18.31 -2.15 -4.47
CA PHE A 9 -17.98 -3.20 -3.51
C PHE A 9 -18.92 -3.14 -2.31
N LEU A 10 -19.25 -4.31 -1.77
CA LEU A 10 -19.94 -4.45 -0.50
C LEU A 10 -18.91 -4.55 0.62
N LEU A 11 -18.97 -3.65 1.60
CA LEU A 11 -18.23 -3.81 2.85
C LEU A 11 -18.83 -4.97 3.63
N ILE A 12 -18.04 -6.02 3.86
CA ILE A 12 -18.47 -7.20 4.61
C ILE A 12 -17.89 -7.27 6.01
N ASP A 13 -16.73 -6.63 6.26
CA ASP A 13 -16.14 -6.53 7.59
C ASP A 13 -15.13 -5.37 7.66
N LYS A 14 -14.78 -4.96 8.89
CA LYS A 14 -13.75 -3.94 9.17
C LYS A 14 -12.97 -4.27 10.44
N SER A 15 -11.69 -3.93 10.46
CA SER A 15 -10.85 -4.06 11.66
C SER A 15 -9.95 -2.84 11.81
N SER A 16 -9.65 -2.48 13.06
CA SER A 16 -8.78 -1.36 13.41
C SER A 16 -7.81 -1.79 14.50
N PHE A 17 -6.51 -1.58 14.29
CA PHE A 17 -5.48 -1.98 15.25
C PHE A 17 -4.18 -1.17 15.07
N THR A 18 -3.37 -1.10 16.12
CA THR A 18 -2.04 -0.48 16.07
C THR A 18 -0.98 -1.58 15.94
N ALA A 19 -0.20 -1.57 14.86
CA ALA A 19 0.85 -2.54 14.63
C ALA A 19 1.93 -2.02 13.67
N GLU A 20 3.04 -2.75 13.58
CA GLU A 20 4.06 -2.57 12.56
C GLU A 20 3.51 -2.78 11.14
N HIS A 21 4.18 -2.18 10.16
CA HIS A 21 3.76 -2.17 8.75
C HIS A 21 3.73 -3.56 8.08
N GLU A 22 4.42 -4.57 8.61
CA GLU A 22 4.68 -5.84 7.90
C GLU A 22 3.72 -7.01 8.22
N ARG A 23 2.43 -6.74 8.48
CA ARG A 23 1.44 -7.80 8.79
C ARG A 23 0.48 -8.16 7.65
N ALA A 24 0.91 -7.95 6.41
CA ALA A 24 0.06 -8.16 5.25
C ALA A 24 -0.54 -9.57 5.11
N SER A 25 0.18 -10.59 5.58
CA SER A 25 -0.30 -11.97 5.57
C SER A 25 -1.49 -12.18 6.51
N GLU A 26 -1.50 -11.52 7.67
CA GLU A 26 -2.52 -11.71 8.71
C GLU A 26 -3.88 -11.23 8.21
N TYR A 27 -3.96 -9.99 7.72
CA TYR A 27 -5.23 -9.48 7.22
C TYR A 27 -5.63 -10.09 5.87
N ILE A 28 -4.70 -10.54 5.01
CA ILE A 28 -5.08 -11.32 3.82
C ILE A 28 -5.71 -12.65 4.21
N ASN A 29 -5.14 -13.35 5.19
CA ASN A 29 -5.66 -14.65 5.63
C ASN A 29 -7.05 -14.50 6.25
N TYR A 30 -7.23 -13.52 7.15
CA TYR A 30 -8.54 -13.20 7.70
C TYR A 30 -9.54 -12.80 6.60
N GLY A 31 -9.12 -11.97 5.64
CA GLY A 31 -9.95 -11.59 4.50
C GLY A 31 -10.46 -12.79 3.71
N LYS A 32 -9.63 -13.80 3.48
CA LYS A 32 -10.06 -15.06 2.84
C LYS A 32 -11.07 -15.83 3.69
N GLU A 33 -10.87 -15.89 5.01
CA GLU A 33 -11.76 -16.58 5.94
C GLU A 33 -13.17 -15.97 5.95
N VAL A 34 -13.27 -14.63 5.95
CA VAL A 34 -14.55 -13.92 5.88
C VAL A 34 -15.12 -13.82 4.45
N GLY A 35 -14.41 -14.36 3.46
CA GLY A 35 -14.86 -14.41 2.06
C GLY A 35 -14.71 -13.09 1.29
N ALA A 36 -13.81 -12.22 1.71
CA ALA A 36 -13.47 -10.96 1.02
C ALA A 36 -12.78 -11.24 -0.32
N ASP A 37 -13.12 -10.42 -1.33
CA ASP A 37 -12.46 -10.43 -2.64
C ASP A 37 -11.34 -9.37 -2.71
N VAL A 38 -11.46 -8.31 -1.91
CA VAL A 38 -10.49 -7.21 -1.81
C VAL A 38 -10.27 -6.85 -0.35
N VAL A 39 -9.01 -6.68 0.04
CA VAL A 39 -8.62 -6.13 1.35
C VAL A 39 -7.99 -4.77 1.11
N VAL A 40 -8.55 -3.72 1.72
CA VAL A 40 -8.04 -2.35 1.61
C VAL A 40 -7.46 -1.95 2.96
N VAL A 41 -6.32 -1.27 2.95
CA VAL A 41 -5.65 -0.84 4.17
C VAL A 41 -5.48 0.67 4.15
N SER A 42 -5.56 1.32 5.31
CA SER A 42 -5.07 2.68 5.51
C SER A 42 -4.19 2.74 6.74
N PHE A 43 -3.13 3.55 6.65
CA PHE A 43 -2.21 3.79 7.75
C PHE A 43 -2.39 5.22 8.24
N GLN A 44 -2.52 5.37 9.55
CA GLN A 44 -2.67 6.62 10.27
C GLN A 44 -1.71 6.64 11.47
N ASN A 45 -1.53 7.83 12.07
CA ASN A 45 -0.82 8.05 13.34
C ASN A 45 0.46 7.21 13.52
N ILE A 46 1.57 7.73 12.99
CA ILE A 46 2.88 7.09 13.14
C ILE A 46 3.32 7.20 14.60
N GLN A 47 3.47 6.07 15.28
CA GLN A 47 3.98 5.98 16.64
C GLN A 47 5.38 5.38 16.61
N LYS A 48 6.35 6.10 17.17
CA LYS A 48 7.73 5.61 17.32
C LYS A 48 7.96 5.24 18.78
N VAL A 49 8.29 3.98 19.02
CA VAL A 49 8.56 3.46 20.35
C VAL A 49 10.01 3.00 20.39
N GLU A 50 10.76 3.42 21.40
CA GLU A 50 12.09 2.87 21.67
C GLU A 50 11.94 1.64 22.55
N GLU A 51 12.38 0.50 22.04
CA GLU A 51 12.47 -0.73 22.82
C GLU A 51 13.93 -0.95 23.23
N HIS A 52 14.11 -1.23 24.51
CA HIS A 52 15.41 -1.58 25.08
C HIS A 52 15.42 -3.06 25.41
N PHE A 53 16.39 -3.78 24.85
CA PHE A 53 16.60 -5.20 25.15
C PHE A 53 18.07 -5.45 25.44
N SER A 54 18.35 -6.53 26.16
CA SER A 54 19.71 -6.97 26.42
C SER A 54 19.91 -8.40 25.94
N ILE A 55 21.09 -8.64 25.37
CA ILE A 55 21.55 -9.98 25.02
C ILE A 55 22.67 -10.32 25.99
N THR A 56 22.52 -11.47 26.67
CA THR A 56 23.57 -12.01 27.53
C THR A 56 24.24 -13.19 26.85
N GLU A 57 25.53 -13.05 26.56
CA GLU A 57 26.37 -14.10 26.00
C GLU A 57 27.23 -14.74 27.09
N LEU A 58 27.22 -16.07 27.16
CA LEU A 58 28.12 -16.84 28.02
C LEU A 58 29.49 -16.95 27.35
N LEU A 59 30.51 -16.46 28.04
CA LEU A 59 31.90 -16.56 27.63
C LEU A 59 32.59 -17.75 28.32
N LEU A 60 33.81 -18.07 27.87
CA LEU A 60 34.66 -19.04 28.55
C LEU A 60 34.89 -18.62 30.02
N TRP A 61 35.09 -19.60 30.90
CA TRP A 61 35.34 -19.41 32.34
C TRP A 61 34.18 -18.85 33.18
N ASN A 62 32.92 -19.18 32.84
CA ASN A 62 31.73 -18.76 33.59
C ASN A 62 31.57 -17.23 33.73
N THR A 63 32.12 -16.48 32.77
CA THR A 63 31.88 -15.04 32.66
C THR A 63 30.75 -14.78 31.68
N SER A 64 29.97 -13.73 31.90
CA SER A 64 28.88 -13.34 31.01
C SER A 64 29.05 -11.90 30.55
N LEU A 65 28.89 -11.65 29.26
CA LEU A 65 28.79 -10.30 28.72
C LEU A 65 27.32 -9.97 28.48
N THR A 66 26.83 -8.86 29.01
CA THR A 66 25.49 -8.37 28.70
C THR A 66 25.62 -7.09 27.87
N THR A 67 25.10 -7.12 26.65
CA THR A 67 25.08 -5.96 25.75
C THR A 67 23.64 -5.44 25.68
N PHE A 68 23.49 -4.13 25.86
CA PHE A 68 22.21 -3.43 25.76
C PHE A 68 22.05 -2.87 24.35
N TYR A 69 20.87 -3.08 23.78
CA TYR A 69 20.47 -2.61 22.47
C TYR A 69 19.24 -1.73 22.61
N THR A 70 19.14 -0.74 21.72
CA THR A 70 17.94 0.05 21.54
C THR A 70 17.51 -0.10 20.09
N GLU A 71 16.25 -0.44 19.87
CA GLU A 71 15.62 -0.46 18.56
C GLU A 71 14.45 0.53 18.55
N THR A 72 14.27 1.25 17.44
CA THR A 72 13.09 2.09 17.24
C THR A 72 12.06 1.31 16.44
N ILE A 73 10.97 0.92 17.08
CA ILE A 73 9.83 0.29 16.44
C ILE A 73 8.88 1.38 15.95
N VAL A 74 8.47 1.26 14.69
CA VAL A 74 7.52 2.18 14.05
C VAL A 74 6.17 1.48 13.88
N ASN A 75 5.22 1.88 14.70
CA ASN A 75 3.83 1.43 14.65
C ASN A 75 2.96 2.43 13.90
N PHE A 76 1.87 1.92 13.34
CA PHE A 76 0.85 2.71 12.67
C PHE A 76 -0.51 2.27 13.19
N ASP A 77 -1.43 3.20 13.34
CA ASP A 77 -2.84 2.87 13.42
C ASP A 77 -3.29 2.42 12.04
N GLN A 78 -3.83 1.22 11.95
CA GLN A 78 -4.23 0.57 10.70
C GLN A 78 -5.73 0.36 10.71
N ASP A 79 -6.41 0.86 9.69
CA ASP A 79 -7.78 0.45 9.38
C ASP A 79 -7.74 -0.50 8.18
N VAL A 80 -8.43 -1.63 8.31
CA VAL A 80 -8.53 -2.65 7.28
C VAL A 80 -10.00 -2.86 6.92
N LEU A 81 -10.31 -2.76 5.64
CA LEU A 81 -11.63 -2.99 5.09
C LEU A 81 -11.63 -4.29 4.28
N PHE A 82 -12.62 -5.13 4.54
CA PHE A 82 -12.84 -6.38 3.84
C PHE A 82 -14.04 -6.21 2.91
N LEU A 83 -13.78 -6.31 1.61
CA LEU A 83 -14.73 -5.94 0.57
C LEU A 83 -15.08 -7.15 -0.30
N LYS A 84 -16.36 -7.31 -0.61
CA LYS A 84 -16.89 -8.27 -1.59
C LYS A 84 -17.22 -7.54 -2.89
N ARG A 85 -16.87 -8.13 -4.04
CA ARG A 85 -17.24 -7.58 -5.35
C ARG A 85 -18.75 -7.69 -5.57
N ILE A 86 -19.34 -6.67 -6.16
CA ILE A 86 -20.73 -6.69 -6.63
C ILE A 86 -20.72 -6.80 -8.16
N GLY A 87 -21.32 -7.85 -8.72
CA GLY A 87 -21.36 -8.03 -10.18
C GLY A 87 -19.97 -8.22 -10.79
N ASN A 88 -19.65 -7.45 -11.84
CA ASN A 88 -18.40 -7.57 -12.61
C ASN A 88 -17.34 -6.55 -12.19
N THR A 89 -17.42 -6.01 -10.97
CA THR A 89 -16.45 -5.04 -10.47
C THR A 89 -15.04 -5.60 -10.47
N ARG A 90 -14.11 -4.81 -10.99
CA ARG A 90 -12.69 -5.14 -11.03
C ARG A 90 -12.00 -4.74 -9.73
N ALA A 91 -11.12 -5.59 -9.23
CA ALA A 91 -10.26 -5.22 -8.13
C ALA A 91 -9.22 -4.19 -8.58
N PRO A 92 -8.71 -3.36 -7.65
CA PRO A 92 -7.72 -2.33 -7.97
C PRO A 92 -6.49 -2.82 -8.72
N TRP A 93 -6.02 -4.04 -8.50
CA TRP A 93 -4.85 -4.61 -9.17
C TRP A 93 -5.11 -5.19 -10.56
N GLU A 94 -6.36 -5.12 -11.04
CA GLU A 94 -6.75 -5.66 -12.35
C GLU A 94 -6.73 -4.60 -13.46
N TYR A 95 -6.60 -3.33 -13.14
CA TYR A 95 -6.50 -2.27 -14.15
C TYR A 95 -5.11 -2.26 -14.80
N VAL A 96 -5.09 -2.07 -16.12
CA VAL A 96 -3.85 -1.98 -16.92
C VAL A 96 -3.85 -0.73 -17.79
N GLN A 97 -2.67 -0.27 -18.17
CA GLN A 97 -2.45 1.00 -18.88
C GLN A 97 -3.26 1.14 -20.17
N GLU A 98 -3.42 0.05 -20.92
CA GLU A 98 -4.09 0.01 -22.24
C GLU A 98 -5.59 0.35 -22.17
N GLU A 99 -6.17 0.38 -20.97
CA GLU A 99 -7.61 0.60 -20.74
C GLU A 99 -7.96 2.08 -20.58
N PHE A 100 -6.97 2.96 -20.58
CA PHE A 100 -7.15 4.38 -20.30
C PHE A 100 -6.72 5.23 -21.50
N GLU A 101 -7.49 6.28 -21.75
CA GLU A 101 -7.08 7.38 -22.62
C GLU A 101 -6.20 8.32 -21.81
N LEU A 102 -4.89 8.24 -22.07
CA LEU A 102 -3.87 8.91 -21.25
C LEU A 102 -3.30 10.13 -21.97
N ASP A 103 -3.38 11.28 -21.29
CA ASP A 103 -2.64 12.47 -21.69
C ASP A 103 -1.15 12.26 -21.37
N LYS A 104 -0.33 12.20 -22.41
CA LYS A 104 1.13 12.06 -22.26
C LYS A 104 1.77 13.44 -22.14
N ARG A 105 2.61 13.59 -21.10
CA ARG A 105 3.52 14.73 -20.85
C ARG A 105 2.91 16.12 -21.10
N ASN A 106 2.54 16.75 -19.99
CA ASN A 106 2.46 18.20 -19.91
C ASN A 106 3.63 18.69 -19.05
N ASP A 107 4.58 19.43 -19.64
CA ASP A 107 5.76 19.94 -18.94
C ASP A 107 5.42 20.93 -17.81
N THR A 108 4.15 21.33 -17.70
CA THR A 108 3.64 22.18 -16.61
C THR A 108 3.04 21.40 -15.44
N ASP A 109 2.77 20.10 -15.58
CA ASP A 109 2.22 19.27 -14.50
C ASP A 109 3.36 18.53 -13.77
N PRO A 110 3.70 18.91 -12.53
CA PRO A 110 4.84 18.36 -11.80
C PRO A 110 4.67 16.89 -11.41
N TYR A 111 3.47 16.33 -11.53
CA TYR A 111 3.21 14.94 -11.19
C TYR A 111 3.46 13.98 -12.36
N LEU A 112 3.48 14.47 -13.60
CA LEU A 112 3.63 13.63 -14.78
C LEU A 112 5.09 13.22 -15.03
N GLY A 113 5.27 12.00 -15.52
CA GLY A 113 6.57 11.49 -15.93
C GLY A 113 7.02 10.25 -15.15
N ILE A 114 8.30 9.93 -15.26
CA ILE A 114 8.86 8.70 -14.70
C ILE A 114 9.31 8.96 -13.25
N TRP A 115 8.63 8.28 -12.34
CA TRP A 115 8.97 8.24 -10.93
C TRP A 115 9.80 6.98 -10.67
N VAL A 116 11.05 7.20 -10.30
CA VAL A 116 11.97 6.13 -9.95
C VAL A 116 12.15 6.12 -8.45
N ASP A 117 11.63 5.10 -7.79
CA ASP A 117 12.14 4.72 -6.49
C ASP A 117 13.36 3.81 -6.72
N TYR A 118 14.47 4.20 -6.12
CA TYR A 118 15.81 3.63 -6.26
C TYR A 118 15.90 2.14 -5.87
N LYS A 119 14.87 1.57 -5.23
CA LYS A 119 14.80 0.15 -4.84
C LYS A 119 13.60 -0.62 -5.40
N THR A 120 12.68 0.02 -6.10
CA THR A 120 11.46 -0.62 -6.61
C THR A 120 11.32 -0.43 -8.12
N CYS A 121 10.16 -0.81 -8.63
CA CYS A 121 9.85 -0.77 -10.05
C CYS A 121 9.68 0.66 -10.52
N LYS A 122 10.09 0.96 -11.75
CA LYS A 122 9.81 2.26 -12.35
C LYS A 122 8.32 2.44 -12.53
N VAL A 123 7.80 3.56 -12.06
CA VAL A 123 6.39 3.94 -12.24
C VAL A 123 6.36 5.14 -13.17
N GLU A 124 5.54 5.10 -14.21
CA GLU A 124 5.26 6.28 -15.02
C GLU A 124 3.87 6.80 -14.69
N ILE A 125 3.79 8.10 -14.38
CA ILE A 125 2.55 8.77 -14.03
C ILE A 125 2.02 9.51 -15.26
N TYR A 126 0.75 9.25 -15.54
CA TYR A 126 -0.06 9.80 -16.60
C TYR A 126 -1.25 10.58 -16.01
N SER A 127 -1.89 11.37 -16.86
CA SER A 127 -3.12 12.09 -16.53
C SER A 127 -4.28 11.57 -17.36
N THR A 128 -5.48 11.62 -16.79
CA THR A 128 -6.74 11.74 -17.51
C THR A 128 -7.36 13.10 -17.19
N GLU A 129 -8.57 13.41 -17.66
CA GLU A 129 -9.29 14.62 -17.26
C GLU A 129 -9.36 14.77 -15.72
N ASN A 130 -9.69 13.69 -15.02
CA ASN A 130 -10.06 13.72 -13.60
C ASN A 130 -9.08 13.01 -12.67
N GLU A 131 -8.09 12.29 -13.20
CA GLU A 131 -7.25 11.40 -12.39
C GLU A 131 -5.77 11.48 -12.77
N TYR A 132 -4.92 11.17 -11.79
CA TYR A 132 -3.54 10.76 -11.99
C TYR A 132 -3.45 9.25 -11.88
N LEU A 133 -2.80 8.62 -12.85
CA LEU A 133 -2.65 7.17 -12.95
C LEU A 133 -1.18 6.81 -13.07
N GLY A 134 -0.67 5.99 -12.16
CA GLY A 134 0.70 5.48 -12.20
C GLY A 134 0.71 4.03 -12.65
N PHE A 135 1.51 3.68 -13.65
CA PHE A 135 1.66 2.33 -14.16
C PHE A 135 3.12 1.86 -14.05
N ILE A 136 3.31 0.56 -13.85
CA ILE A 136 4.64 -0.05 -13.91
C ILE A 136 5.21 0.12 -15.33
N ASN A 137 6.33 0.81 -15.45
CA ASN A 137 7.06 1.03 -16.69
C ASN A 137 8.42 0.34 -16.66
N GLU A 138 8.41 -0.97 -16.40
CA GLU A 138 9.59 -1.81 -16.44
C GLU A 138 9.20 -3.27 -16.66
N ALA A 139 9.86 -3.93 -17.63
CA ALA A 139 9.63 -5.36 -17.91
C ALA A 139 10.09 -6.27 -16.76
N ASN A 140 11.08 -5.84 -15.97
CA ASN A 140 11.70 -6.62 -14.89
C ASN A 140 11.57 -5.88 -13.54
N CYS A 141 10.33 -5.61 -13.14
CA CYS A 141 9.99 -5.11 -11.81
C CYS A 141 10.56 -6.04 -10.73
N LYS A 142 11.49 -5.54 -9.90
CA LYS A 142 12.17 -6.33 -8.86
C LYS A 142 11.36 -6.48 -7.57
N GLU A 143 10.25 -5.77 -7.46
CA GLU A 143 9.33 -5.86 -6.33
C GLU A 143 8.63 -7.23 -6.37
N LYS A 144 8.96 -8.09 -5.41
CA LYS A 144 8.35 -9.42 -5.30
C LYS A 144 7.30 -9.39 -4.21
N SER A 145 6.07 -9.77 -4.55
CA SER A 145 5.07 -10.07 -3.53
C SER A 145 5.58 -11.23 -2.67
N THR A 146 5.53 -11.02 -1.35
CA THR A 146 5.91 -12.04 -0.37
C THR A 146 4.75 -12.98 -0.08
N ILE A 147 3.51 -12.50 -0.28
CA ILE A 147 2.29 -13.22 0.09
C ILE A 147 1.60 -13.84 -1.12
N ASN A 148 1.44 -13.09 -2.21
CA ASN A 148 0.75 -13.54 -3.41
C ASN A 148 1.69 -13.59 -4.61
N LYS A 149 2.49 -14.66 -4.69
CA LYS A 149 3.43 -14.90 -5.81
C LYS A 149 2.75 -14.94 -7.18
N MET A 150 1.44 -15.19 -7.26
CA MET A 150 0.68 -15.17 -8.51
C MET A 150 0.34 -13.75 -8.99
N LEU A 151 0.36 -12.77 -8.09
CA LEU A 151 0.20 -11.34 -8.39
C LEU A 151 1.55 -10.65 -8.60
N ALA A 152 2.44 -11.28 -9.36
CA ALA A 152 3.67 -10.62 -9.78
C ALA A 152 3.35 -9.36 -10.60
N TRP A 153 4.15 -8.32 -10.38
CA TRP A 153 4.07 -7.09 -11.16
C TRP A 153 4.48 -7.32 -12.61
N LYS A 154 3.71 -6.73 -13.53
CA LYS A 154 3.96 -6.73 -14.97
C LYS A 154 4.01 -5.30 -15.48
N ASN A 155 4.71 -5.11 -16.59
CA ASN A 155 4.69 -3.83 -17.30
C ASN A 155 3.25 -3.47 -17.69
N GLY A 156 2.85 -2.24 -17.43
CA GLY A 156 1.49 -1.74 -17.65
C GLY A 156 0.50 -1.98 -16.51
N ASP A 157 0.87 -2.72 -15.46
CA ASP A 157 0.01 -2.87 -14.28
C ASP A 157 -0.16 -1.51 -13.57
N ILE A 158 -1.37 -1.22 -13.09
CA ILE A 158 -1.60 -0.04 -12.26
C ILE A 158 -0.88 -0.14 -10.91
N LYS A 159 -0.23 0.93 -10.49
CA LYS A 159 0.41 1.08 -9.18
C LYS A 159 -0.25 2.17 -8.33
N LEU A 160 -0.84 3.17 -8.98
CA LEU A 160 -1.40 4.36 -8.34
C LEU A 160 -2.62 4.85 -9.10
N ARG A 161 -3.66 5.29 -8.38
CA ARG A 161 -4.79 6.04 -8.91
C ARG A 161 -5.21 7.11 -7.92
N ILE A 162 -5.21 8.38 -8.34
CA ILE A 162 -5.60 9.53 -7.51
C ILE A 162 -6.56 10.41 -8.28
N ASN A 163 -7.70 10.74 -7.68
CA ASN A 163 -8.62 11.72 -8.21
C ASN A 163 -8.06 13.16 -8.00
N LYS A 164 -7.99 13.94 -9.08
CA LYS A 164 -7.39 15.28 -9.09
C LYS A 164 -8.11 16.28 -8.19
N GLN A 165 -9.43 16.19 -8.06
CA GLN A 165 -10.24 17.13 -7.30
C GLN A 165 -10.25 16.79 -5.81
N SER A 166 -10.63 15.57 -5.46
CA SER A 166 -10.73 15.12 -4.08
C SER A 166 -9.38 14.83 -3.42
N LYS A 167 -8.32 14.65 -4.22
CA LYS A 167 -6.99 14.19 -3.77
C LYS A 167 -7.02 12.82 -3.07
N GLN A 168 -8.13 12.10 -3.21
CA GLN A 168 -8.30 10.74 -2.70
C GLN A 168 -7.87 9.75 -3.77
N GLY A 169 -7.35 8.62 -3.32
CA GLY A 169 -6.89 7.58 -4.22
C GLY A 169 -6.42 6.34 -3.48
N PHE A 170 -5.77 5.47 -4.23
CA PHE A 170 -4.99 4.38 -3.66
C PHE A 170 -3.66 4.26 -4.38
N TYR A 171 -2.70 3.67 -3.69
CA TYR A 171 -1.57 3.02 -4.34
C TYR A 171 -1.55 1.54 -3.94
N LEU A 172 -0.91 0.71 -4.74
CA LEU A 172 -0.77 -0.70 -4.46
C LEU A 172 0.61 -0.96 -3.86
N ASN A 173 0.66 -1.59 -2.69
CA ASN A 173 1.93 -1.98 -2.06
C ASN A 173 2.59 -3.15 -2.82
N ARG A 174 3.70 -3.68 -2.30
CA ARG A 174 4.43 -4.81 -2.92
C ARG A 174 3.61 -6.07 -3.15
N ASP A 175 2.56 -6.26 -2.35
CA ASP A 175 1.65 -7.40 -2.38
C ASP A 175 0.35 -7.11 -3.16
N LYS A 176 0.33 -6.00 -3.92
CA LYS A 176 -0.83 -5.47 -4.65
C LYS A 176 -2.05 -5.16 -3.78
N ILE A 177 -1.81 -4.89 -2.49
CA ILE A 177 -2.86 -4.49 -1.55
C ILE A 177 -3.08 -2.98 -1.72
N PRO A 178 -4.33 -2.54 -1.98
CA PRO A 178 -4.68 -1.14 -2.03
C PRO A 178 -4.48 -0.47 -0.67
N ILE A 179 -3.60 0.53 -0.66
CA ILE A 179 -3.40 1.45 0.44
C ILE A 179 -4.07 2.77 0.09
N LEU A 180 -5.02 3.20 0.92
CA LEU A 180 -5.71 4.47 0.72
C LEU A 180 -4.78 5.65 0.90
N ILE A 181 -4.87 6.60 -0.03
CA ILE A 181 -4.23 7.90 0.09
C ILE A 181 -5.25 8.82 0.74
N GLN A 182 -5.08 9.05 2.04
CA GLN A 182 -5.79 10.10 2.75
C GLN A 182 -4.95 11.37 2.66
N SER A 183 -5.36 12.34 1.84
CA SER A 183 -4.83 13.68 2.01
C SER A 183 -5.37 14.22 3.32
N HIS A 184 -4.51 14.47 4.30
CA HIS A 184 -4.86 15.30 5.45
C HIS A 184 -5.23 16.70 4.92
N LEU A 185 -6.51 16.91 4.60
CA LEU A 185 -7.08 18.24 4.72
C LEU A 185 -7.14 18.48 6.22
N VAL A 186 -6.13 19.18 6.73
CA VAL A 186 -6.23 19.89 8.00
C VAL A 186 -7.50 20.72 7.89
N THR A 187 -8.59 20.27 8.51
CA THR A 187 -9.69 21.16 8.87
C THR A 187 -9.11 22.14 9.87
N LEU A 188 -8.67 23.29 9.36
CA LEU A 188 -8.51 24.49 10.18
C LEU A 188 -9.92 24.84 10.66
N SER A 189 -10.23 24.42 11.88
CA SER A 189 -11.33 24.95 12.69
C SER A 189 -10.97 26.34 13.20
#